data_AF-A0A517R5Q5-F1
#
_entry.id   AF-A0A517R5Q5-F1
#
_cell.length_a   1.000
_cell.length_b   1.000
_cell.length_c   1.000
_cell.angle_alpha   90.00
_cell.angle_beta   90.00
_cell.angle_gamma   90.00
#
_symmetry.space_group_name_H-M   'P 1'
#
loop_
_entity.id
_entity.type
_entity.pdbx_description
1 polymer ?
#
loop_
_entity_poly.entity_id
_entity_poly.type
_entity_poly.pdbx_seq_one_letter_code
_entity_poly.pdbx_strand_id
1 'polypeptide(L)'
;MRILKDLWSDDAGVLLSAEAVVLGTVGVVGATVGLNMMANSINAELKETAFAIRSLDQSYHVEGHATSTAWTAASGYTQPPVEKSLRELRRYEKKAEREAQKKAKGDRRPKDVKLKEASVPADPDSGFYVE
;
A
#
# COMPACT_ATOMS: atom_id res chain seq x y z
N MET A 1 9.50 -38.92 -53.03
CA MET A 1 9.43 -38.26 -51.71
C MET A 1 10.52 -37.18 -51.62
N ARG A 2 10.30 -36.01 -52.22
CA ARG A 2 11.23 -34.86 -52.14
C ARG A 2 10.93 -33.98 -50.94
N ILE A 3 9.65 -33.66 -50.72
CA ILE A 3 9.15 -32.92 -49.56
C ILE A 3 9.64 -33.51 -48.22
N LEU A 4 9.59 -34.83 -48.05
CA LEU A 4 10.06 -35.48 -46.81
C LEU A 4 11.59 -35.43 -46.64
N LYS A 5 12.37 -35.32 -47.73
CA LYS A 5 13.82 -35.11 -47.65
C LYS A 5 14.13 -33.67 -47.32
N ASP A 6 13.45 -32.73 -47.97
CA ASP A 6 13.62 -31.29 -47.75
C ASP A 6 13.29 -30.92 -46.30
N LEU A 7 12.23 -31.50 -45.72
CA LEU A 7 11.87 -31.32 -44.30
C LEU A 7 12.89 -31.94 -43.33
N TRP A 8 13.57 -33.02 -43.72
CA TRP A 8 14.59 -33.68 -42.90
C TRP A 8 15.92 -32.93 -42.93
N SER A 9 16.19 -32.17 -43.99
CA SER A 9 17.39 -31.33 -44.16
C SER A 9 17.18 -29.86 -43.78
N ASP A 10 16.02 -29.49 -43.22
CA ASP A 10 15.73 -28.13 -42.75
C ASP A 10 16.20 -27.93 -41.29
N ASP A 11 17.52 -27.74 -41.13
CA ASP A 11 18.14 -27.43 -39.83
C ASP A 11 17.93 -25.96 -39.40
N ALA A 12 17.56 -25.07 -40.34
CA ALA A 12 17.42 -23.65 -40.10
C ALA A 12 16.13 -23.32 -39.30
N GLY A 13 15.02 -24.01 -39.58
CA GLY A 13 13.75 -23.82 -38.87
C GLY A 13 13.76 -24.27 -37.40
N VAL A 14 14.54 -25.31 -37.07
CA VAL A 14 14.67 -25.83 -35.69
C VAL A 14 15.48 -24.88 -34.81
N LEU A 15 16.57 -24.30 -35.34
CA LEU A 15 17.42 -23.38 -34.60
C LEU A 15 16.70 -22.07 -34.25
N LEU A 16 15.93 -21.52 -35.21
CA LEU A 16 15.17 -20.28 -35.02
C LEU A 16 14.02 -20.46 -34.01
N SER A 17 13.40 -21.64 -34.01
CA SER A 17 12.36 -21.99 -33.03
C SER A 17 12.93 -22.16 -31.63
N ALA A 18 14.12 -22.78 -31.50
CA ALA A 18 14.79 -22.92 -30.22
C ALA A 18 15.20 -21.56 -29.63
N GLU A 19 15.75 -20.66 -30.45
CA GLU A 19 16.11 -19.30 -30.03
C GLU A 19 14.89 -18.49 -29.56
N ALA A 20 13.78 -18.55 -30.30
CA ALA A 20 12.54 -17.88 -29.93
C ALA A 20 11.98 -18.38 -28.59
N VAL A 21 12.09 -19.68 -28.29
CA VAL A 21 11.67 -20.25 -27.00
C VAL A 21 12.58 -19.76 -25.87
N VAL A 22 13.90 -19.70 -26.07
CA VAL A 22 14.84 -19.19 -25.06
C VAL A 22 14.59 -17.70 -24.79
N LEU A 23 14.45 -16.87 -25.83
CA LEU A 23 14.14 -15.45 -25.66
C LEU A 23 12.76 -15.23 -25.03
N GLY A 24 11.77 -16.03 -25.41
CA GLY A 24 10.42 -15.97 -24.85
C GLY A 24 10.39 -16.31 -23.36
N THR A 25 11.10 -17.36 -22.95
CA THR A 25 11.16 -17.75 -21.52
C THR A 25 11.90 -16.73 -20.66
N VAL A 26 13.03 -16.21 -21.12
CA VAL A 26 13.75 -15.12 -20.44
C VAL A 26 12.89 -13.85 -20.39
N GLY A 27 12.19 -13.53 -21.48
CA GLY A 27 11.27 -12.40 -21.56
C GLY A 27 10.12 -12.50 -20.55
N VAL A 28 9.46 -13.66 -20.45
CA VAL A 28 8.37 -13.87 -19.49
C VAL A 28 8.85 -13.78 -18.05
N VAL A 29 9.98 -14.41 -17.72
CA VAL A 29 10.56 -14.33 -16.36
C VAL A 29 10.97 -12.90 -16.02
N GLY A 30 11.65 -12.21 -16.95
CA GLY A 30 12.07 -10.82 -16.80
C GLY A 30 10.89 -9.87 -16.60
N ALA A 31 9.84 -9.99 -17.43
CA ALA A 31 8.63 -9.18 -17.30
C ALA A 31 7.90 -9.44 -15.98
N THR A 32 7.80 -10.69 -15.55
CA THR A 32 7.11 -11.06 -14.30
C THR A 32 7.84 -10.50 -13.08
N VAL A 33 9.15 -10.68 -13.00
CA VAL A 33 9.96 -10.16 -11.88
C VAL A 33 10.01 -8.64 -11.92
N GLY A 34 10.21 -8.05 -13.11
CA GLY A 34 10.25 -6.59 -13.30
C GLY A 34 8.95 -5.91 -12.86
N LEU A 35 7.80 -6.44 -13.29
CA LEU A 35 6.50 -5.89 -12.90
C LEU A 35 6.27 -6.02 -11.39
N ASN A 36 6.65 -7.14 -10.77
CA ASN A 36 6.52 -7.33 -9.33
C ASN A 36 7.39 -6.34 -8.54
N MET A 37 8.63 -6.10 -8.98
CA MET A 37 9.52 -5.13 -8.34
C MET A 37 9.00 -3.69 -8.49
N MET A 38 8.52 -3.31 -9.68
CA MET A 38 7.90 -2.00 -9.90
C MET A 38 6.68 -1.79 -9.00
N ALA A 39 5.79 -2.77 -8.92
CA ALA A 39 4.61 -2.68 -8.05
C ALA A 39 5.00 -2.50 -6.58
N ASN A 40 5.99 -3.25 -6.10
CA ASN A 40 6.46 -3.14 -4.72
C ASN A 40 7.12 -1.78 -4.45
N SER A 41 7.93 -1.28 -5.39
CA SER A 41 8.58 0.03 -5.28
C SER A 41 7.56 1.17 -5.23
N ILE A 42 6.58 1.18 -6.13
CA ILE A 42 5.53 2.21 -6.15
C ILE A 42 4.72 2.18 -4.86
N ASN A 43 4.36 0.99 -4.37
CA ASN A 43 3.63 0.86 -3.10
C ASN A 43 4.45 1.36 -1.91
N ALA A 44 5.77 1.16 -1.90
CA ALA A 44 6.66 1.68 -0.86
C ALA A 44 6.71 3.22 -0.89
N GLU A 45 6.84 3.83 -2.06
CA GLU A 45 6.85 5.29 -2.19
C GLU A 45 5.50 5.93 -1.82
N LEU A 46 4.39 5.30 -2.22
CA LEU A 46 3.04 5.75 -1.82
C LEU A 46 2.83 5.65 -0.31
N LYS A 47 3.38 4.60 0.31
CA LYS A 47 3.39 4.44 1.76
C LYS A 47 4.14 5.59 2.42
N GLU A 48 5.36 5.88 1.99
CA GLU A 48 6.16 6.99 2.54
C GLU A 48 5.48 8.35 2.31
N THR A 49 4.88 8.56 1.15
CA THR A 49 4.06 9.74 0.85
C THR A 49 2.91 9.89 1.83
N ALA A 50 2.21 8.80 2.18
CA ALA A 50 1.12 8.83 3.16
C ALA A 50 1.61 9.18 4.58
N PHE A 51 2.80 8.73 4.98
CA PHE A 51 3.44 9.16 6.23
C PHE A 51 3.80 10.63 6.21
N ALA A 52 4.38 11.12 5.11
CA ALA A 52 4.75 12.52 4.95
C ALA A 52 3.53 13.43 5.10
N ILE A 53 2.41 13.11 4.42
CA ILE A 53 1.15 13.87 4.55
C ILE A 53 0.66 13.87 6.00
N ARG A 54 0.70 12.73 6.69
CA ARG A 54 0.28 12.63 8.11
C ARG A 54 1.26 13.27 9.10
N SER A 55 2.48 13.59 8.67
CA SER A 55 3.43 14.34 9.48
C SER A 55 3.22 15.85 9.47
N LEU A 56 2.35 16.33 8.58
CA LEU A 56 1.97 17.74 8.53
C LEU A 56 0.97 18.05 9.65
N ASP A 57 1.03 19.28 10.13
CA ASP A 57 0.01 19.86 10.98
C ASP A 57 -1.18 20.29 10.11
N GLN A 58 -2.34 19.64 10.28
CA GLN A 58 -3.58 19.97 9.58
C GLN A 58 -4.54 20.80 10.46
N SER A 59 -4.00 21.46 11.49
CA SER A 59 -4.74 22.44 12.27
C SER A 59 -5.06 23.67 11.43
N TYR A 60 -6.24 24.24 11.61
CA TYR A 60 -6.61 25.50 10.99
C TYR A 60 -7.36 26.38 11.99
N HIS A 61 -7.26 27.70 11.77
CA HIS A 61 -8.01 28.68 12.53
C HIS A 61 -8.47 29.80 11.59
N VAL A 62 -9.74 30.17 11.71
CA VAL A 62 -10.38 31.26 10.99
C VAL A 62 -11.02 32.17 12.03
N GLU A 63 -10.55 33.41 12.10
CA GLU A 63 -11.06 34.39 13.04
C GLU A 63 -12.50 34.80 12.71
N GLY A 64 -13.29 35.01 13.76
CA GLY A 64 -14.62 35.58 13.64
C GLY A 64 -14.54 37.08 13.43
N HIS A 65 -15.46 37.64 12.65
CA HIS A 65 -15.48 39.07 12.34
C HIS A 65 -16.70 39.76 12.97
N ALA A 66 -16.47 40.86 13.69
CA ALA A 66 -17.51 41.69 14.27
C ALA A 66 -17.52 43.06 13.59
N THR A 67 -18.70 43.58 13.25
CA THR A 67 -18.85 44.98 12.81
C THR A 67 -20.18 45.55 13.28
N SER A 68 -20.12 46.66 14.01
CA SER A 68 -21.28 47.38 14.54
C SER A 68 -22.27 46.45 15.26
N THR A 69 -23.31 45.98 14.57
CA THR A 69 -24.37 45.10 15.10
C THR A 69 -24.35 43.68 14.52
N ALA A 70 -23.42 43.37 13.62
CA ALA A 70 -23.27 42.07 12.99
C ALA A 70 -22.03 41.35 13.53
N TRP A 71 -22.14 40.03 13.67
CA TRP A 71 -21.02 39.17 14.04
C TRP A 71 -21.05 37.88 13.25
N THR A 72 -19.87 37.37 12.89
CA THR A 72 -19.64 36.05 12.33
C THR A 72 -18.75 35.28 13.29
N ALA A 73 -19.19 34.08 13.67
CA ALA A 73 -18.44 33.22 14.57
C ALA A 73 -17.08 32.82 13.97
N ALA A 74 -16.09 32.68 14.83
CA ALA A 74 -14.82 32.06 14.47
C ALA A 74 -15.03 30.56 14.19
N SER A 75 -14.05 29.93 13.54
CA SER A 75 -13.98 28.47 13.46
C SER A 75 -12.53 28.01 13.53
N GLY A 76 -12.30 26.83 14.07
CA GLY A 76 -10.97 26.24 14.08
C GLY A 76 -11.01 24.76 14.33
N TYR A 77 -9.93 24.10 13.97
CA TYR A 77 -9.66 22.71 14.29
C TYR A 77 -8.20 22.60 14.73
N THR A 78 -7.96 21.95 15.86
CA THR A 78 -6.61 21.63 16.32
C THR A 78 -6.39 20.14 16.16
N GLN A 79 -5.43 19.77 15.31
CA GLN A 79 -5.06 18.39 15.10
C GLN A 79 -4.38 17.84 16.38
N PRO A 80 -4.68 16.58 16.78
CA PRO A 80 -3.88 15.89 17.77
C PRO A 80 -2.40 15.82 17.36
N PRO A 81 -1.46 15.67 18.33
CA PRO A 81 -0.04 15.57 18.04
C PRO A 81 0.26 14.54 16.94
N VAL A 82 1.16 14.90 16.03
CA VAL A 82 1.55 14.09 14.87
C VAL A 82 1.94 12.66 15.28
N GLU A 83 2.59 12.51 16.44
CA GLU A 83 3.00 11.21 16.98
C GLU A 83 1.82 10.25 17.23
N LYS A 84 0.63 10.78 17.58
CA LYS A 84 -0.57 9.97 17.75
C LYS A 84 -1.07 9.46 16.38
N SER A 85 -1.12 10.34 15.38
CA SER A 85 -1.51 10.01 14.00
C SER A 85 -0.56 8.98 13.36
N LEU A 86 0.75 9.18 13.47
CA LEU A 86 1.76 8.25 12.96
C LEU A 86 1.69 6.88 13.65
N ARG A 87 1.42 6.87 14.96
CA ARG A 87 1.23 5.62 15.73
C ARG A 87 0.01 4.85 15.26
N GLU A 88 -1.08 5.56 14.96
CA GLU A 88 -2.29 4.93 14.40
C GLU A 88 -2.02 4.32 13.03
N LEU A 89 -1.35 5.05 12.14
CA LEU A 89 -0.98 4.56 10.81
C LEU A 89 -0.16 3.27 10.88
N ARG A 90 0.87 3.24 11.74
CA ARG A 90 1.70 2.04 11.96
C ARG A 90 0.89 0.85 12.48
N ARG A 91 -0.19 1.07 13.22
CA ARG A 91 -1.09 -0.02 13.67
C ARG A 91 -1.85 -0.61 12.50
N TYR A 92 -2.36 0.22 11.58
CA TYR A 92 -3.03 -0.27 10.37
C TYR A 92 -2.08 -1.09 9.49
N GLU A 93 -0.84 -0.64 9.32
CA GLU A 93 0.17 -1.39 8.55
C GLU A 93 0.45 -2.75 9.16
N LYS A 94 0.71 -2.80 10.46
CA LYS A 94 0.95 -4.06 11.17
C LYS A 94 -0.24 -5.01 11.07
N LYS A 95 -1.47 -4.47 11.03
CA LYS A 95 -2.67 -5.27 10.81
C LYS A 95 -2.70 -5.83 9.39
N ALA A 96 -2.46 -4.99 8.38
CA ALA A 96 -2.42 -5.40 6.97
C ALA A 96 -1.33 -6.45 6.71
N GLU A 97 -0.12 -6.26 7.26
CA GLU A 97 0.97 -7.24 7.18
C GLU A 97 0.60 -8.57 7.81
N ARG A 98 -0.04 -8.55 8.98
CA ARG A 98 -0.52 -9.78 9.64
C ARG A 98 -1.58 -10.49 8.80
N GLU A 99 -2.48 -9.75 8.17
CA GLU A 99 -3.51 -10.31 7.29
C GLU A 99 -2.88 -10.91 6.02
N ALA A 100 -1.92 -10.22 5.41
CA ALA A 100 -1.15 -10.74 4.28
C ALA A 100 -0.38 -12.01 4.65
N GLN A 101 0.28 -12.03 5.82
CA GLN A 101 0.97 -13.22 6.32
C GLN A 101 0.01 -14.39 6.60
N LYS A 102 -1.19 -14.12 7.13
CA LYS A 102 -2.21 -15.15 7.36
C LYS A 102 -2.70 -15.75 6.04
N LYS A 103 -2.91 -14.92 5.01
CA LYS A 103 -3.27 -15.37 3.66
C LYS A 103 -2.16 -16.22 3.04
N ALA A 104 -0.89 -15.79 3.17
CA ALA A 104 0.26 -16.52 2.65
C ALA A 104 0.50 -17.87 3.36
N LYS A 105 0.20 -17.96 4.66
CA LYS A 105 0.42 -19.18 5.47
C LYS A 105 -0.69 -20.23 5.39
N GLY A 106 -1.76 -20.02 4.62
CA GLY A 106 -2.79 -21.01 4.31
C GLY A 106 -3.29 -21.84 5.51
N ASP A 107 -4.30 -21.35 6.24
CA ASP A 107 -5.06 -22.03 7.31
C ASP A 107 -4.42 -23.28 7.97
N ARG A 108 -3.25 -23.11 8.61
CA ARG A 108 -2.76 -24.04 9.64
C ARG A 108 -2.85 -23.36 11.00
N ARG A 109 -4.03 -23.39 11.61
CA ARG A 109 -4.23 -22.94 12.99
C ARG A 109 -3.84 -24.06 13.96
N PRO A 110 -3.23 -23.71 15.10
CA PRO A 110 -3.90 -23.88 16.38
C PRO A 110 -4.64 -22.60 16.70
N LYS A 111 -5.92 -22.75 17.01
CA LYS A 111 -6.80 -21.69 17.48
C LYS A 111 -6.25 -21.23 18.82
N ASP A 112 -5.63 -20.05 18.89
CA ASP A 112 -5.52 -19.22 20.09
C ASP A 112 -4.79 -17.91 19.77
N VAL A 113 -5.45 -17.02 19.04
CA VAL A 113 -5.20 -15.59 19.26
C VAL A 113 -6.56 -14.95 19.38
N LYS A 114 -7.04 -14.87 20.63
CA LYS A 114 -8.01 -13.84 21.00
C LYS A 114 -7.38 -12.52 20.54
N LEU A 115 -7.80 -12.03 19.39
CA LEU A 115 -7.82 -10.60 19.15
C LEU A 115 -8.80 -10.09 20.20
N LYS A 116 -8.30 -9.87 21.42
CA LYS A 116 -8.93 -8.89 22.28
C LYS A 116 -8.98 -7.66 21.38
N GLU A 117 -10.19 -7.21 21.06
CA GLU A 117 -10.39 -5.79 20.82
C GLU A 117 -9.51 -5.12 21.85
N ALA A 118 -8.44 -4.46 21.39
CA ALA A 118 -7.73 -3.57 22.26
C ALA A 118 -8.78 -2.51 22.55
N SER A 119 -9.53 -2.72 23.64
CA SER A 119 -10.42 -1.72 24.21
C SER A 119 -9.59 -0.46 24.20
N VAL A 120 -10.03 0.49 23.39
CA VAL A 120 -9.51 1.84 23.38
C VAL A 120 -9.53 2.25 24.85
N PRO A 121 -8.37 2.45 25.53
CA PRO A 121 -8.44 3.30 26.70
C PRO A 121 -8.89 4.63 26.11
N ALA A 122 -10.12 5.03 26.45
CA ALA A 122 -10.57 6.38 26.21
C ALA A 122 -9.43 7.28 26.71
N ASP A 123 -8.80 7.98 25.78
CA ASP A 123 -7.85 9.01 26.14
C ASP A 123 -8.68 9.98 26.99
N PRO A 124 -8.37 10.17 28.29
CA PRO A 124 -9.15 11.09 29.13
C PRO A 124 -9.15 12.52 28.56
N ASP A 125 -8.22 12.79 27.64
CA ASP A 125 -8.06 14.04 26.92
C ASP A 125 -8.51 13.97 25.44
N SER A 126 -9.31 12.98 25.02
CA SER A 126 -10.03 13.05 23.72
C SER A 126 -11.21 14.03 23.77
N GLY A 127 -11.05 15.11 24.55
CA GLY A 127 -11.91 16.27 24.55
C GLY A 127 -12.02 16.76 23.13
N PHE A 128 -13.18 16.51 22.53
CA PHE A 128 -13.68 17.25 21.40
C PHE A 128 -13.87 18.68 21.92
N TYR A 129 -12.81 19.49 21.88
CA TYR A 129 -12.90 20.92 22.17
C TYR A 129 -13.61 21.56 20.99
N VAL A 130 -14.94 21.56 21.07
CA VAL A 130 -15.78 22.56 20.42
C VAL A 130 -15.89 23.67 21.44
N GLU A 131 -15.13 24.74 21.24
CA GLU A 131 -15.49 26.06 21.74
C GLU A 131 -16.06 26.86 20.58
#